data_AF-A0A202E1H1-F1
#
_entry.id   AF-A0A202E1H1-F1
#
_cell.length_a   1.000
_cell.length_b   1.000
_cell.length_c   1.000
_cell.angle_alpha   90.00
_cell.angle_beta   90.00
_cell.angle_gamma   90.00
#
_symmetry.space_group_name_H-M   'P 1'
#
loop_
_entity.id
_entity.type
_entity.pdbx_description
1 polymer ?
#
loop_
_entity_poly.entity_id
_entity_poly.type
_entity_poly.pdbx_seq_one_letter_code
_entity_poly.pdbx_strand_id
1 'polypeptide(L)'
;MHILINTKLLKLNYFLKLLIFNFLGGSLIYYALNIIYDEPFTAPSLISIPSYPFDHPIKLIFIASFSFSFIRLFWIIFVSKYLKLSLGLQTNIQFILSVVFCSFIGGIFILLNNYSWNGTISQLFKFGFLGIFQGMWCAFISFPINITGLLYVHLSTNYVDKSFKIKSDPITPEKVIVTETNITHYLSNGEVNTLNWSELEGVQILTTDEGPIQEDIYFMLSSTSEKDGCIVPQSAEGTQQLIDKILLLPGFNLEKFTEAMGSTHNNLFTCWTKKTY
;
A
#
# COMPACT_ATOMS: atom_id res chain seq x y z
N MET A 1 9.06 -6.61 16.61
CA MET A 1 9.07 -5.94 15.28
C MET A 1 8.91 -6.91 14.09
N HIS A 2 9.53 -8.09 14.10
CA HIS A 2 9.41 -9.11 13.04
C HIS A 2 7.96 -9.53 12.69
N ILE A 3 7.04 -9.52 13.68
CA ILE A 3 5.64 -9.93 13.50
C ILE A 3 4.81 -8.86 12.74
N LEU A 4 5.13 -7.58 12.92
CA LEU A 4 4.40 -6.45 12.31
C LEU A 4 4.80 -6.23 10.84
N ILE A 5 6.07 -6.53 10.50
CA ILE A 5 6.60 -6.50 9.14
C ILE A 5 6.06 -7.68 8.32
N ASN A 6 5.98 -8.87 8.93
CA ASN A 6 5.37 -10.04 8.29
C ASN A 6 3.89 -9.83 7.98
N THR A 7 3.15 -9.11 8.83
CA THR A 7 1.72 -8.81 8.56
C THR A 7 1.53 -7.82 7.42
N LYS A 8 2.43 -6.83 7.23
CA LYS A 8 2.38 -5.92 6.07
C LYS A 8 2.73 -6.66 4.76
N LEU A 9 3.74 -7.53 4.78
CA LEU A 9 4.14 -8.35 3.61
C LEU A 9 3.09 -9.40 3.26
N LEU A 10 2.45 -10.04 4.26
CA LEU A 10 1.31 -10.94 4.02
C LEU A 10 0.12 -10.21 3.40
N LYS A 11 -0.21 -9.01 3.90
CA LYS A 11 -1.29 -8.18 3.35
C LYS A 11 -1.01 -7.80 1.89
N LEU A 12 0.25 -7.47 1.56
CA LEU A 12 0.66 -7.17 0.19
C LEU A 12 0.58 -8.39 -0.74
N ASN A 13 0.99 -9.56 -0.26
CA ASN A 13 0.92 -10.80 -1.04
C ASN A 13 -0.55 -11.25 -1.26
N TYR A 14 -1.40 -11.12 -0.25
CA TYR A 14 -2.84 -11.38 -0.37
C TYR A 14 -3.51 -10.39 -1.33
N PHE A 15 -3.11 -9.11 -1.28
CA PHE A 15 -3.56 -8.07 -2.20
C PHE A 15 -3.18 -8.37 -3.65
N LEU A 16 -1.93 -8.80 -3.92
CA LEU A 16 -1.51 -9.22 -5.26
C LEU A 16 -2.31 -10.43 -5.76
N LYS A 17 -2.59 -11.42 -4.90
CA LYS A 17 -3.43 -12.57 -5.28
C LYS A 17 -4.86 -12.17 -5.62
N LEU A 18 -5.43 -11.22 -4.87
CA LEU A 18 -6.77 -10.67 -5.14
C LEU A 18 -6.83 -9.88 -6.46
N LEU A 19 -5.72 -9.20 -6.79
CA LEU A 19 -5.56 -8.44 -8.04
C LEU A 19 -5.46 -9.37 -9.25
N ILE A 20 -4.71 -10.47 -9.13
CA ILE A 20 -4.61 -11.52 -10.16
C ILE A 20 -5.96 -12.23 -10.35
N PHE A 21 -6.67 -12.55 -9.26
CA PHE A 21 -7.96 -13.23 -9.31
C PHE A 21 -9.04 -12.39 -10.02
N ASN A 22 -9.15 -11.09 -9.73
CA ASN A 22 -10.11 -10.21 -10.40
C ASN A 22 -9.78 -9.99 -11.89
N PHE A 23 -8.49 -9.95 -12.24
CA PHE A 23 -8.06 -9.80 -13.63
C PHE A 23 -8.36 -11.04 -14.49
N LEU A 24 -8.28 -12.24 -13.90
CA LEU A 24 -8.61 -13.50 -14.58
C LEU A 24 -10.11 -13.82 -14.58
N GLY A 25 -10.85 -13.40 -13.54
CA GLY A 25 -12.29 -13.69 -13.39
C GLY A 25 -13.18 -13.06 -14.48
N GLY A 26 -12.85 -11.85 -14.94
CA GLY A 26 -13.59 -11.19 -16.03
C GLY A 26 -13.45 -11.93 -17.38
N SER A 27 -12.25 -12.47 -17.64
CA SER A 27 -11.92 -13.21 -18.87
C SER A 27 -12.59 -14.59 -18.90
N LEU A 28 -12.71 -15.25 -17.74
CA LEU A 28 -13.37 -16.54 -17.58
C LEU A 28 -14.88 -16.46 -17.78
N ILE A 29 -15.54 -15.38 -17.33
CA ILE A 29 -16.97 -15.17 -17.56
C ILE A 29 -17.25 -14.92 -19.06
N TYR A 30 -16.39 -14.15 -19.73
CA TYR A 30 -16.48 -13.94 -21.19
C TYR A 30 -16.30 -15.25 -21.97
N TYR A 31 -15.34 -16.08 -21.59
CA TYR A 31 -15.13 -17.41 -22.19
C TYR A 31 -16.26 -18.39 -21.87
N ALA A 32 -16.78 -18.40 -20.63
CA ALA A 32 -17.90 -19.25 -20.23
C ALA A 32 -19.18 -18.88 -20.98
N LEU A 33 -19.45 -17.58 -21.20
CA LEU A 33 -20.56 -17.15 -22.03
C LEU A 33 -20.39 -17.62 -23.48
N ASN A 34 -19.21 -17.47 -24.09
CA ASN A 34 -18.98 -17.99 -25.45
C ASN A 34 -19.17 -19.52 -25.54
N ILE A 35 -18.69 -20.30 -24.57
CA ILE A 35 -18.86 -21.77 -24.56
C ILE A 35 -20.34 -22.17 -24.44
N ILE A 36 -21.14 -21.42 -23.65
CA ILE A 36 -22.58 -21.68 -23.51
C ILE A 36 -23.35 -21.39 -24.82
N TYR A 37 -22.82 -20.54 -25.70
CA TYR A 37 -23.49 -20.14 -26.95
C TYR A 37 -22.97 -20.83 -28.23
N ASP A 38 -21.93 -21.68 -28.16
CA ASP A 38 -21.26 -22.28 -29.33
C ASP A 38 -21.49 -23.80 -29.50
N GLU A 39 -22.54 -24.37 -28.89
CA GLU A 39 -22.96 -25.75 -29.19
C GLU A 39 -23.58 -25.84 -30.60
N PRO A 40 -23.02 -26.64 -31.54
CA PRO A 40 -23.59 -26.79 -32.87
C PRO A 40 -24.86 -27.65 -32.81
N PHE A 41 -26.01 -27.00 -32.91
CA PHE A 41 -27.31 -27.65 -33.00
C PHE A 41 -27.40 -28.48 -34.28
N THR A 42 -27.20 -29.80 -34.18
CA THR A 42 -27.57 -30.73 -35.26
C THR A 42 -29.08 -30.83 -35.31
N ALA A 43 -29.69 -30.27 -36.36
CA ALA A 43 -31.12 -30.15 -36.50
C ALA A 43 -31.82 -31.52 -36.63
N PRO A 44 -32.80 -31.86 -35.77
CA PRO A 44 -33.86 -32.78 -36.15
C PRO A 44 -34.92 -32.01 -36.95
N SER A 45 -35.43 -32.67 -37.98
CA SER A 45 -36.43 -32.18 -38.93
C SER A 45 -37.61 -31.43 -38.30
N LEU A 46 -37.82 -30.20 -38.81
CA LEU A 46 -39.07 -29.44 -38.95
C LEU A 46 -40.23 -29.83 -38.01
N ILE A 47 -40.24 -29.18 -36.84
CA ILE A 47 -41.47 -28.83 -36.13
C ILE A 47 -41.46 -27.31 -35.94
N SER A 48 -42.53 -26.65 -36.38
CA SER A 48 -42.71 -25.20 -36.27
C SER A 48 -42.78 -24.77 -34.81
N ILE A 49 -41.68 -24.23 -34.29
CA ILE A 49 -41.64 -23.59 -32.97
C ILE A 49 -42.18 -22.16 -33.11
N PRO A 50 -43.08 -21.69 -32.21
CA PRO A 50 -43.60 -20.34 -32.26
C PRO A 50 -42.48 -19.31 -32.02
N SER A 51 -42.48 -18.26 -32.84
CA SER A 51 -41.59 -17.11 -32.75
C SER A 51 -41.70 -16.43 -31.38
N TYR A 52 -40.71 -16.64 -30.51
CA TYR A 52 -40.56 -15.84 -29.30
C TYR A 52 -39.85 -14.51 -29.63
N PRO A 53 -40.35 -13.36 -29.15
CA PRO A 53 -39.74 -12.06 -29.41
C PRO A 53 -38.64 -11.79 -28.38
N PHE A 54 -37.44 -12.35 -28.57
CA PHE A 54 -36.30 -12.00 -27.72
C PHE A 54 -35.56 -10.77 -28.23
N ASP A 55 -36.11 -9.61 -27.86
CA ASP A 55 -35.56 -8.25 -27.95
C ASP A 55 -34.43 -8.01 -26.90
N HIS A 56 -33.66 -9.07 -26.58
CA HIS A 56 -33.02 -9.27 -25.28
C HIS A 56 -31.49 -9.47 -25.25
N PRO A 57 -30.78 -9.96 -26.31
CA PRO A 57 -29.33 -10.18 -26.20
C PRO A 57 -28.56 -8.85 -26.12
N ILE A 58 -29.02 -7.82 -26.81
CA ILE A 58 -28.43 -6.47 -26.76
C ILE A 58 -28.61 -5.86 -25.36
N LYS A 59 -29.77 -6.06 -24.72
CA LYS A 59 -30.03 -5.58 -23.35
C LYS A 59 -29.14 -6.30 -22.33
N LEU A 60 -28.89 -7.59 -22.48
CA LEU A 60 -27.99 -8.37 -21.61
C LEU A 60 -26.52 -7.95 -21.77
N ILE A 61 -26.04 -7.78 -23.00
CA ILE A 61 -24.68 -7.27 -23.28
C ILE A 61 -24.51 -5.85 -22.71
N PHE A 62 -25.56 -5.02 -22.81
CA PHE A 62 -25.56 -3.67 -22.25
C PHE A 62 -25.52 -3.68 -20.72
N ILE A 63 -26.37 -4.47 -20.05
CA ILE A 63 -26.38 -4.58 -18.58
C ILE A 63 -25.04 -5.11 -18.06
N ALA A 64 -24.45 -6.11 -18.74
CA ALA A 64 -23.14 -6.63 -18.39
C ALA A 64 -22.05 -5.56 -18.54
N SER A 65 -22.00 -4.86 -19.68
CA SER A 65 -21.01 -3.81 -19.95
C SER A 65 -21.12 -2.65 -18.96
N PHE A 66 -22.35 -2.22 -18.63
CA PHE A 66 -22.61 -1.17 -17.65
C PHE A 66 -22.18 -1.58 -16.25
N SER A 67 -22.49 -2.82 -15.84
CA SER A 67 -22.10 -3.36 -14.53
C SER A 67 -20.57 -3.45 -14.37
N PHE A 68 -19.86 -3.86 -15.43
CA PHE A 68 -18.39 -3.88 -15.45
C PHE A 68 -17.79 -2.48 -15.31
N SER A 69 -18.33 -1.46 -15.97
CA SER A 69 -17.87 -0.08 -15.83
C SER A 69 -18.04 0.47 -14.41
N PHE A 70 -19.14 0.13 -13.74
CA PHE A 70 -19.39 0.54 -12.35
C PHE A 70 -18.46 -0.16 -11.36
N ILE A 71 -18.24 -1.47 -11.51
CA ILE A 71 -17.30 -2.23 -10.68
C ILE A 71 -15.88 -1.66 -10.85
N ARG A 72 -15.49 -1.32 -12.08
CA ARG A 72 -14.18 -0.73 -12.38
C ARG A 72 -14.01 0.66 -11.77
N LEU A 73 -15.05 1.52 -11.85
CA LEU A 73 -15.04 2.84 -11.21
C LEU A 73 -14.93 2.72 -9.68
N PHE A 74 -15.75 1.87 -9.06
CA PHE A 74 -15.71 1.62 -7.62
C PHE A 74 -14.33 1.13 -7.16
N TRP A 75 -13.75 0.20 -7.92
CA TRP A 75 -12.43 -0.35 -7.62
C TRP A 75 -11.32 0.70 -7.75
N ILE A 76 -11.36 1.54 -8.79
CA ILE A 76 -10.37 2.62 -8.97
C ILE A 76 -10.47 3.65 -7.84
N ILE A 77 -11.69 4.04 -7.43
CA ILE A 77 -11.89 4.96 -6.29
C ILE A 77 -11.33 4.33 -5.01
N PHE A 78 -11.61 3.05 -4.78
CA PHE A 78 -11.13 2.32 -3.60
C PHE A 78 -9.59 2.26 -3.57
N VAL A 79 -8.96 1.87 -4.69
CA VAL A 79 -7.49 1.79 -4.82
C VAL A 79 -6.85 3.18 -4.70
N SER A 80 -7.40 4.21 -5.32
CA SER A 80 -6.92 5.59 -5.20
C SER A 80 -6.96 6.08 -3.74
N LYS A 81 -8.05 5.81 -3.03
CA LYS A 81 -8.19 6.16 -1.61
C LYS A 81 -7.21 5.37 -0.73
N TYR A 82 -7.06 4.08 -0.99
CA TYR A 82 -6.10 3.22 -0.28
C TYR A 82 -4.64 3.67 -0.50
N LEU A 83 -4.26 3.97 -1.74
CA LEU A 83 -2.91 4.45 -2.08
C LEU A 83 -2.64 5.83 -1.44
N LYS A 84 -3.62 6.73 -1.42
CA LYS A 84 -3.49 8.03 -0.75
C LYS A 84 -3.30 7.88 0.77
N LEU A 85 -4.07 7.00 1.41
CA LEU A 85 -4.01 6.75 2.86
C LEU A 85 -2.75 5.98 3.29
N SER A 86 -2.25 5.07 2.45
CA SER A 86 -1.12 4.20 2.82
C SER A 86 0.25 4.72 2.38
N LEU A 87 0.31 5.54 1.32
CA LEU A 87 1.57 5.95 0.68
C LEU A 87 1.70 7.47 0.48
N GLY A 88 0.71 8.29 0.88
CA GLY A 88 0.77 9.75 0.74
C GLY A 88 0.72 10.27 -0.70
N LEU A 89 0.53 9.40 -1.69
CA LEU A 89 0.54 9.77 -3.12
C LEU A 89 -0.76 10.45 -3.54
N GLN A 90 -0.67 11.64 -4.14
CA GLN A 90 -1.78 12.26 -4.86
C GLN A 90 -1.98 11.56 -6.21
N THR A 91 -3.01 10.73 -6.31
CA THR A 91 -3.48 10.22 -7.60
C THR A 91 -4.34 11.28 -8.28
N ASN A 92 -4.07 11.57 -9.56
CA ASN A 92 -4.79 12.61 -10.30
C ASN A 92 -6.17 12.10 -10.73
N ILE A 93 -7.17 12.32 -9.85
CA ILE A 93 -8.57 11.89 -9.99
C ILE A 93 -9.18 12.34 -11.34
N GLN A 94 -8.71 13.46 -11.91
CA GLN A 94 -9.17 13.98 -13.20
C GLN A 94 -8.90 13.01 -14.36
N PHE A 95 -7.75 12.32 -14.35
CA PHE A 95 -7.41 11.34 -15.38
C PHE A 95 -8.28 10.08 -15.31
N ILE A 96 -8.67 9.68 -14.10
CA ILE A 96 -9.55 8.52 -13.89
C ILE A 96 -10.97 8.83 -14.36
N LEU A 97 -11.47 10.03 -14.03
CA LEU A 97 -12.80 10.47 -14.43
C LEU A 97 -12.93 10.58 -15.96
N SER A 98 -11.88 11.00 -16.67
CA SER A 98 -11.92 11.10 -18.13
C SER A 98 -12.04 9.73 -18.82
N VAL A 99 -11.35 8.70 -18.34
CA VAL A 99 -11.42 7.33 -18.90
C VAL A 99 -12.82 6.72 -18.70
N VAL A 100 -13.42 6.92 -17.53
CA VAL A 100 -14.77 6.42 -17.23
C VAL A 100 -15.82 7.20 -18.05
N PHE A 101 -15.65 8.51 -18.19
CA PHE A 101 -16.54 9.36 -18.96
C PHE A 101 -16.54 9.00 -20.46
N CYS A 102 -15.38 8.71 -21.05
CA CYS A 102 -15.27 8.27 -22.46
C CYS A 102 -15.99 6.93 -22.71
N SER A 103 -15.92 6.00 -21.77
CA SER A 103 -16.63 4.71 -21.89
C SER A 103 -18.15 4.87 -21.77
N PHE A 104 -18.60 5.79 -20.93
CA PHE A 104 -20.01 6.12 -20.74
C PHE A 104 -20.61 6.81 -21.98
N ILE A 105 -19.89 7.79 -22.57
CA ILE A 105 -20.33 8.45 -23.82
C ILE A 105 -20.43 7.45 -24.97
N GLY A 106 -19.48 6.51 -25.10
CA GLY A 106 -19.54 5.46 -26.11
C GLY A 106 -20.80 4.59 -25.99
N GLY A 107 -21.17 4.21 -24.76
CA GLY A 107 -22.40 3.48 -24.48
C GLY A 107 -23.68 4.27 -24.79
N ILE A 108 -23.71 5.57 -24.47
CA ILE A 108 -24.81 6.46 -24.81
C ILE A 108 -24.95 6.62 -26.33
N PHE A 109 -23.85 6.74 -27.07
CA PHE A 109 -23.89 6.91 -28.52
C PHE A 109 -24.49 5.69 -29.23
N ILE A 110 -24.20 4.48 -28.73
CA ILE A 110 -24.82 3.23 -29.20
C ILE A 110 -26.32 3.21 -28.88
N LEU A 111 -26.72 3.65 -27.69
CA LEU A 111 -28.13 3.72 -27.30
C LEU A 111 -28.93 4.73 -28.13
N LEU A 112 -28.38 5.92 -28.38
CA LEU A 112 -29.05 6.97 -29.12
C LEU A 112 -29.20 6.63 -30.62
N ASN A 113 -28.31 5.80 -31.18
CA ASN A 113 -28.39 5.33 -32.58
C ASN A 113 -29.33 4.13 -32.80
N ASN A 114 -30.01 3.62 -31.76
CA ASN A 114 -31.05 2.59 -31.93
C ASN A 114 -32.43 3.15 -32.33
N TYR A 115 -32.51 4.42 -32.78
CA TYR A 115 -33.72 4.98 -33.40
C TYR A 115 -33.78 4.56 -34.89
N SER A 116 -34.59 3.53 -35.16
CA SER A 116 -34.90 2.88 -36.47
C SER A 116 -33.69 2.42 -37.29
N TRP A 117 -33.19 1.23 -36.97
CA TRP A 117 -32.08 0.60 -37.70
C TRP A 117 -32.57 -0.04 -39.01
N ASN A 118 -32.53 0.70 -40.13
CA ASN A 118 -32.68 0.17 -41.51
C ASN A 118 -31.30 -0.06 -42.19
N GLY A 119 -30.25 -0.26 -41.39
CA GLY A 119 -28.86 -0.27 -41.85
C GLY A 119 -28.49 -1.52 -42.65
N THR A 120 -27.79 -1.32 -43.78
CA THR A 120 -27.19 -2.40 -44.56
C THR A 120 -26.05 -3.08 -43.79
N ILE A 121 -25.72 -4.34 -44.13
CA ILE A 121 -24.61 -5.13 -43.53
C ILE A 121 -23.29 -4.33 -43.46
N SER A 122 -23.04 -3.43 -44.41
CA SER A 122 -21.89 -2.52 -44.42
C SER A 122 -21.79 -1.62 -43.16
N GLN A 123 -22.92 -1.20 -42.58
CA GLN A 123 -22.94 -0.39 -41.35
C GLN A 123 -22.60 -1.23 -40.11
N LEU A 124 -23.06 -2.48 -40.05
CA LEU A 124 -22.68 -3.45 -39.01
C LEU A 124 -21.15 -3.67 -38.98
N PHE A 125 -20.53 -3.81 -40.16
CA PHE A 125 -19.08 -3.91 -40.26
C PHE A 125 -18.35 -2.66 -39.77
N LYS A 126 -18.87 -1.46 -40.05
CA LYS A 126 -18.26 -0.20 -39.57
C LYS A 126 -18.32 -0.07 -38.05
N PHE A 127 -19.44 -0.44 -37.42
CA PHE A 127 -19.58 -0.42 -35.97
C PHE A 127 -18.75 -1.51 -35.28
N GLY A 128 -18.71 -2.72 -35.84
CA GLY A 128 -17.85 -3.79 -35.36
C GLY A 128 -16.37 -3.40 -35.43
N PHE A 129 -15.95 -2.78 -36.53
CA PHE A 129 -14.58 -2.32 -36.70
C PHE A 129 -14.21 -1.20 -35.72
N LEU A 130 -15.10 -0.22 -35.49
CA LEU A 130 -14.88 0.82 -34.48
C LEU A 130 -14.79 0.26 -33.07
N GLY A 131 -15.66 -0.71 -32.72
CA GLY A 131 -15.64 -1.36 -31.42
C GLY A 131 -14.34 -2.14 -31.17
N ILE A 132 -13.86 -2.88 -32.18
CA ILE A 132 -12.58 -3.58 -32.12
C ILE A 132 -11.43 -2.58 -31.99
N PHE A 133 -11.42 -1.50 -32.78
CA PHE A 133 -10.39 -0.47 -32.70
C PHE A 133 -10.36 0.20 -31.32
N GLN A 134 -11.51 0.50 -30.73
CA GLN A 134 -11.59 1.11 -29.42
C GLN A 134 -11.18 0.16 -28.30
N GLY A 135 -11.56 -1.13 -28.39
CA GLY A 135 -11.11 -2.16 -27.46
C GLY A 135 -9.59 -2.37 -27.53
N MET A 136 -9.03 -2.42 -28.74
CA MET A 136 -7.59 -2.50 -28.97
C MET A 136 -6.87 -1.25 -28.42
N TRP A 137 -7.39 -0.05 -28.67
CA TRP A 137 -6.79 1.20 -28.20
C TRP A 137 -6.71 1.26 -26.66
N CYS A 138 -7.77 0.83 -25.98
CA CYS A 138 -7.78 0.72 -24.52
C CYS A 138 -6.75 -0.30 -24.01
N ALA A 139 -6.59 -1.45 -24.67
CA ALA A 139 -5.58 -2.45 -24.32
C ALA A 139 -4.15 -1.92 -24.55
N PHE A 140 -3.92 -1.24 -25.67
CA PHE A 140 -2.61 -0.66 -26.02
C PHE A 140 -2.16 0.45 -25.08
N ILE A 141 -3.07 1.24 -24.50
CA ILE A 141 -2.72 2.27 -23.52
C ILE A 141 -2.61 1.70 -22.10
N SER A 142 -3.51 0.78 -21.73
CA SER A 142 -3.53 0.24 -20.36
C SER A 142 -2.40 -0.75 -20.10
N PHE A 143 -1.95 -1.51 -21.10
CA PHE A 143 -0.89 -2.50 -20.93
C PHE A 143 0.47 -1.88 -20.55
N PRO A 144 0.98 -0.83 -21.23
CA PRO A 144 2.21 -0.13 -20.83
C PRO A 144 2.11 0.45 -19.42
N ILE A 145 0.99 1.08 -19.05
CA ILE A 145 0.82 1.69 -17.72
C ILE A 145 0.88 0.63 -16.62
N ASN A 146 0.24 -0.52 -16.82
CA ASN A 146 0.30 -1.62 -15.85
C ASN A 146 1.70 -2.23 -15.77
N ILE A 147 2.38 -2.41 -16.90
CA ILE A 147 3.77 -2.87 -16.94
C ILE A 147 4.69 -1.88 -16.22
N THR A 148 4.58 -0.59 -16.51
CA THR A 148 5.36 0.46 -15.84
C THR A 148 5.07 0.49 -14.34
N GLY A 149 3.81 0.32 -13.92
CA GLY A 149 3.45 0.22 -12.51
C GLY A 149 4.07 -1.00 -11.83
N LEU A 150 4.01 -2.18 -12.46
CA LEU A 150 4.65 -3.40 -11.97
C LEU A 150 6.17 -3.28 -11.91
N LEU A 151 6.79 -2.70 -12.93
CA LEU A 151 8.23 -2.39 -12.95
C LEU A 151 8.60 -1.41 -11.87
N TYR A 152 7.82 -0.35 -11.66
CA TYR A 152 8.07 0.63 -10.60
C TYR A 152 8.00 -0.03 -9.23
N VAL A 153 6.98 -0.85 -8.96
CA VAL A 153 6.88 -1.62 -7.71
C VAL A 153 8.09 -2.54 -7.54
N HIS A 154 8.42 -3.35 -8.55
CA HIS A 154 9.55 -4.27 -8.50
C HIS A 154 10.90 -3.57 -8.31
N LEU A 155 11.12 -2.47 -9.03
CA LEU A 155 12.31 -1.64 -8.88
C LEU A 155 12.36 -0.98 -7.52
N SER A 156 11.24 -0.47 -7.00
CA SER A 156 11.19 0.12 -5.66
C SER A 156 11.48 -0.90 -4.56
N THR A 157 10.96 -2.14 -4.66
CA THR A 157 11.27 -3.20 -3.69
C THR A 157 12.75 -3.60 -3.76
N ASN A 158 13.30 -3.72 -4.96
CA ASN A 158 14.72 -4.03 -5.14
C ASN A 158 15.64 -2.87 -4.74
N TYR A 159 15.18 -1.63 -4.89
CA TYR A 159 15.93 -0.44 -4.51
C TYR A 159 15.94 -0.30 -2.99
N VAL A 160 14.82 -0.54 -2.30
CA VAL A 160 14.78 -0.65 -0.83
C VAL A 160 15.72 -1.76 -0.36
N ASP A 161 15.66 -2.94 -0.97
CA ASP A 161 16.50 -4.09 -0.57
C ASP A 161 18.01 -3.85 -0.86
N LYS A 162 18.33 -3.08 -1.92
CA LYS A 162 19.70 -2.67 -2.23
C LYS A 162 20.17 -1.47 -1.41
N SER A 163 19.34 -0.50 -1.09
CA SER A 163 19.70 0.63 -0.22
C SER A 163 19.96 0.18 1.20
N PHE A 164 19.30 -0.89 1.66
CA PHE A 164 19.67 -1.60 2.89
C PHE A 164 21.03 -2.33 2.80
N LYS A 165 21.57 -2.56 1.60
CA LYS A 165 22.87 -3.19 1.35
C LYS A 165 23.98 -2.21 0.93
N ILE A 166 23.71 -0.90 0.88
CA ILE A 166 24.76 0.08 0.60
C ILE A 166 25.62 0.28 1.86
N LYS A 167 26.72 -0.49 1.89
CA LYS A 167 28.03 -0.15 2.45
C LYS A 167 28.04 0.36 3.90
N SER A 168 27.82 -0.54 4.84
CA SER A 168 28.47 -0.42 6.15
C SER A 168 29.87 -1.05 6.02
N ASP A 169 30.93 -0.30 6.36
CA ASP A 169 32.10 -0.90 7.02
C ASP A 169 31.60 -1.78 8.20
N PRO A 170 32.37 -2.69 8.84
CA PRO A 170 31.83 -3.51 9.92
C PRO A 170 31.54 -2.64 11.16
N ILE A 171 30.50 -1.82 11.07
CA ILE A 171 29.82 -1.11 12.13
C ILE A 171 29.16 -2.24 12.90
N THR A 172 29.79 -2.61 14.01
CA THR A 172 29.10 -3.42 15.01
C THR A 172 27.81 -2.67 15.34
N PRO A 173 26.63 -3.29 15.18
CA PRO A 173 25.38 -2.63 15.48
C PRO A 173 25.41 -2.16 16.93
N GLU A 174 24.95 -0.93 17.17
CA GLU A 174 24.91 -0.39 18.51
C GLU A 174 24.07 -1.29 19.42
N LYS A 175 24.57 -1.51 20.63
CA LYS A 175 23.97 -2.44 21.58
C LYS A 175 23.93 -1.82 22.96
N VAL A 176 22.80 -1.92 23.62
CA VAL A 176 22.64 -1.55 25.02
C VAL A 176 22.37 -2.81 25.85
N ILE A 177 23.15 -2.96 26.93
CA ILE A 177 22.98 -4.02 27.91
C ILE A 177 22.51 -3.37 29.20
N VAL A 178 21.35 -3.78 29.67
CA VAL A 178 20.75 -3.26 30.90
C VAL A 178 20.84 -4.33 31.98
N THR A 179 21.51 -3.98 33.06
CA THR A 179 21.65 -4.82 34.27
C THR A 179 20.93 -4.15 35.43
N GLU A 180 20.90 -4.81 36.59
CA GLU A 180 20.30 -4.25 37.81
C GLU A 180 21.05 -3.03 38.36
N THR A 181 22.35 -2.90 38.06
CA THR A 181 23.20 -1.81 38.59
C THR A 181 23.63 -0.81 37.54
N ASN A 182 23.78 -1.23 36.29
CA ASN A 182 24.35 -0.40 35.22
C ASN A 182 23.60 -0.54 33.90
N ILE A 183 23.73 0.50 33.09
CA ILE A 183 23.36 0.58 31.69
C ILE A 183 24.67 0.71 30.92
N THR A 184 24.95 -0.21 30.00
CA THR A 184 26.16 -0.18 29.17
C THR A 184 25.77 -0.10 27.70
N HIS A 185 26.22 0.94 27.02
CA HIS A 185 26.00 1.17 25.60
C HIS A 185 27.31 1.00 24.84
N TYR A 186 27.31 0.06 23.90
CA TYR A 186 28.39 -0.23 22.97
C TYR A 186 28.10 0.52 21.67
N LEU A 187 28.96 1.48 21.36
CA LEU A 187 28.83 2.32 20.17
C LEU A 187 29.42 1.62 18.94
N SER A 188 28.97 2.06 17.77
CA SER A 188 29.42 1.57 16.47
C SER A 188 30.91 1.80 16.21
N ASN A 189 31.51 2.80 16.86
CA ASN A 189 32.93 3.12 16.80
C ASN A 189 33.80 2.28 17.77
N GLY A 190 33.19 1.39 18.56
CA GLY A 190 33.87 0.57 19.58
C GLY A 190 34.02 1.24 20.94
N GLU A 191 33.58 2.49 21.11
CA GLU A 191 33.49 3.13 22.42
C GLU A 191 32.40 2.47 23.28
N VAL A 192 32.58 2.54 24.60
CA VAL A 192 31.65 1.95 25.57
C VAL A 192 31.31 3.00 26.60
N ASN A 193 30.04 3.39 26.65
CA ASN A 193 29.51 4.29 27.67
C ASN A 193 28.81 3.45 28.73
N THR A 194 29.17 3.64 29.99
CA THR A 194 28.54 2.95 31.12
C THR A 194 27.99 3.96 32.10
N LEU A 195 26.72 3.80 32.46
CA LEU A 195 26.01 4.62 33.43
C LEU A 195 25.50 3.74 34.57
N ASN A 196 25.80 4.14 35.81
CA ASN A 196 25.23 3.47 36.98
C ASN A 196 23.81 3.99 37.25
N TRP A 197 22.86 3.10 37.55
CA TRP A 197 21.49 3.50 37.89
C TRP A 197 21.42 4.44 39.10
N SER A 198 22.36 4.32 40.04
CA SER A 198 22.42 5.21 41.21
C SER A 198 22.82 6.65 40.85
N GLU A 199 23.50 6.85 39.72
CA GLU A 199 23.96 8.15 39.20
C GLU A 199 22.98 8.76 38.19
N LEU A 200 21.98 8.00 37.73
CA LEU A 200 20.97 8.51 36.79
C LEU A 200 20.20 9.68 37.42
N GLU A 201 20.31 10.85 36.80
CA GLU A 201 19.68 12.10 37.23
C GLU A 201 18.48 12.48 36.35
N GLY A 202 18.50 12.10 35.08
CA GLY A 202 17.47 12.48 34.14
C GLY A 202 17.28 11.47 33.01
N VAL A 203 16.03 11.35 32.56
CA VAL A 203 15.68 10.63 31.33
C VAL A 203 14.95 11.60 30.41
N GLN A 204 15.54 11.86 29.26
CA GLN A 204 14.97 12.68 28.21
C GLN A 204 14.86 11.89 26.92
N ILE A 205 13.89 12.25 26.08
CA ILE A 205 13.74 11.70 24.74
C ILE A 205 13.93 12.84 23.75
N LEU A 206 14.95 12.72 22.91
CA LEU A 206 15.17 13.60 21.78
C LEU A 206 14.50 12.98 20.55
N THR A 207 13.60 13.72 19.93
CA THR A 207 12.98 13.34 18.66
C THR A 207 13.52 14.19 17.53
N THR A 208 13.71 13.61 16.34
CA THR A 208 14.10 14.33 15.14
C THR A 208 13.07 14.18 14.00
N ASP A 209 13.13 15.06 12.99
CA ASP A 209 12.28 15.01 11.79
C ASP A 209 12.90 14.23 10.61
N GLU A 210 14.01 13.52 10.84
CA GLU A 210 14.78 12.78 9.82
C GLU A 210 14.25 11.34 9.58
N GLY A 211 13.30 10.90 10.39
CA GLY A 211 12.64 9.60 10.26
C GLY A 211 11.74 9.50 9.01
N PRO A 212 11.41 8.29 8.54
CA PRO A 212 11.70 6.98 9.13
C PRO A 212 12.95 6.29 8.54
N ILE A 213 13.71 6.98 7.67
CA ILE A 213 14.89 6.42 7.02
C ILE A 213 16.11 6.50 7.94
N GLN A 214 16.24 7.61 8.66
CA GLN A 214 17.25 7.81 9.70
C GLN A 214 16.63 7.60 11.09
N GLU A 215 17.48 7.40 12.09
CA GLU A 215 17.05 7.33 13.48
C GLU A 215 16.41 8.66 13.90
N ASP A 216 15.21 8.58 14.43
CA ASP A 216 14.38 9.73 14.81
C ASP A 216 14.12 9.81 16.31
N ILE A 217 14.54 8.82 17.10
CA ILE A 217 14.30 8.79 18.55
C ILE A 217 15.58 8.39 19.30
N TYR A 218 15.99 9.23 20.24
CA TYR A 218 17.15 9.00 21.10
C TYR A 218 16.78 9.13 22.58
N PHE A 219 17.18 8.14 23.39
CA PHE A 219 17.08 8.17 24.84
C PHE A 219 18.34 8.81 25.41
N MET A 220 18.20 10.00 25.99
CA MET A 220 19.27 10.72 26.67
C MET A 220 19.18 10.47 28.17
N LEU A 221 20.18 9.79 28.70
CA LEU A 221 20.32 9.45 30.12
C LEU A 221 21.38 10.36 30.72
N SER A 222 20.98 11.27 31.60
CA SER A 222 21.87 12.19 32.27
C SER A 222 22.42 11.57 33.56
N SER A 223 23.71 11.71 33.80
CA SER A 223 24.37 11.30 35.05
C SER A 223 24.64 12.51 35.94
N THR A 224 24.64 12.28 37.26
CA THR A 224 25.15 13.25 38.24
C THR A 224 26.65 13.54 38.06
N SER A 225 27.39 12.61 37.44
CA SER A 225 28.77 12.84 36.99
C SER A 225 28.73 13.59 35.66
N GLU A 226 29.31 14.80 35.59
CA GLU A 226 29.36 15.62 34.36
C GLU A 226 29.99 14.91 33.15
N LYS A 227 30.64 13.76 33.34
CA LYS A 227 31.36 13.01 32.31
C LYS A 227 30.61 11.81 31.72
N ASP A 228 29.51 11.36 32.32
CA ASP A 228 28.99 10.00 32.07
C ASP A 228 27.51 9.97 31.65
N GLY A 229 27.11 10.88 30.76
CA GLY A 229 25.82 10.76 30.07
C GLY A 229 25.81 9.61 29.07
N CYS A 230 24.65 9.00 28.81
CA CYS A 230 24.49 7.95 27.82
C CYS A 230 23.36 8.30 26.84
N ILE A 231 23.66 8.31 25.54
CA ILE A 231 22.67 8.57 24.49
C ILE A 231 22.47 7.28 23.73
N VAL A 232 21.27 6.69 23.84
CA VAL A 232 20.95 5.39 23.24
C VAL A 232 19.91 5.61 22.13
N PRO A 233 20.23 5.27 20.86
CA PRO A 233 19.24 5.35 19.79
C PRO A 233 18.15 4.28 19.97
N GLN A 234 16.92 4.56 19.53
CA GLN A 234 15.83 3.61 19.67
C GLN A 234 16.11 2.29 18.94
N SER A 235 16.81 2.33 17.81
CA SER A 235 17.18 1.18 17.00
C SER A 235 18.27 0.29 17.60
N ALA A 236 18.97 0.72 18.67
CA ALA A 236 20.01 -0.11 19.29
C ALA A 236 19.47 -1.46 19.80
N GLU A 237 20.28 -2.50 19.69
CA GLU A 237 19.92 -3.82 20.22
C GLU A 237 19.81 -3.75 21.74
N GLY A 238 18.66 -4.13 22.31
CA GLY A 238 18.43 -4.13 23.76
C GLY A 238 17.67 -2.91 24.29
N THR A 239 17.35 -1.92 23.46
CA THR A 239 16.64 -0.70 23.89
C THR A 239 15.28 -1.00 24.54
N GLN A 240 14.60 -2.09 24.16
CA GLN A 240 13.36 -2.48 24.83
C GLN A 240 13.56 -2.74 26.33
N GLN A 241 14.67 -3.36 26.73
CA GLN A 241 14.98 -3.61 28.14
C GLN A 241 15.25 -2.31 28.90
N LEU A 242 15.87 -1.34 28.23
CA LEU A 242 16.06 0.01 28.76
C LEU A 242 14.72 0.68 29.00
N ILE A 243 13.83 0.68 27.99
CA ILE A 243 12.48 1.24 28.09
C ILE A 243 11.71 0.61 29.26
N ASP A 244 11.70 -0.72 29.35
CA ASP A 244 11.00 -1.44 30.42
C ASP A 244 11.49 -1.04 31.81
N LYS A 245 12.81 -0.79 31.98
CA LYS A 245 13.39 -0.34 33.26
C LYS A 245 13.12 1.13 33.57
N ILE A 246 13.25 2.05 32.61
CA ILE A 246 13.00 3.49 32.87
C ILE A 246 11.52 3.77 33.18
N LEU A 247 10.59 3.02 32.58
CA LEU A 247 9.16 3.14 32.86
C LEU A 247 8.77 2.75 34.29
N LEU A 248 9.63 1.97 34.96
CA LEU A 248 9.45 1.58 36.37
C LEU A 248 10.01 2.61 37.36
N LEU A 249 10.67 3.67 36.88
CA LEU A 249 11.21 4.71 37.77
C LEU A 249 10.09 5.43 38.51
N PRO A 250 10.23 5.65 39.84
CA PRO A 250 9.21 6.34 40.62
C PRO A 250 9.08 7.79 40.13
N GLY A 251 7.85 8.18 39.79
CA GLY A 251 7.55 9.52 39.28
C GLY A 251 7.84 9.73 37.80
N PHE A 252 8.06 8.65 37.03
CA PHE A 252 8.21 8.74 35.57
C PHE A 252 6.93 9.29 34.92
N ASN A 253 7.09 10.27 34.02
CA ASN A 253 5.98 10.91 33.33
C ASN A 253 5.63 10.14 32.03
N LEU A 254 4.69 9.20 32.15
CA LEU A 254 4.22 8.38 31.03
C LEU A 254 3.52 9.19 29.92
N GLU A 255 2.87 10.31 30.28
CA GLU A 255 2.21 11.19 29.31
C GLU A 255 3.24 11.85 28.39
N LYS A 256 4.32 12.40 28.98
CA LYS A 256 5.45 12.98 28.22
C LYS A 256 6.18 11.95 27.37
N PHE A 257 6.34 10.72 27.88
CA PHE A 257 6.90 9.62 27.09
C PHE A 257 6.02 9.31 25.87
N THR A 258 4.71 9.17 26.07
CA THR A 258 3.76 8.87 24.97
C THR A 258 3.72 10.00 23.95
N GLU A 259 3.77 11.25 24.41
CA GLU A 259 3.89 12.45 23.57
C GLU A 259 5.17 12.41 22.72
N ALA A 260 6.31 12.07 23.33
CA ALA A 260 7.58 11.95 22.63
C ALA A 260 7.53 10.86 21.55
N MET A 261 7.05 9.66 21.88
CA MET A 261 6.95 8.53 20.94
C MET A 261 6.00 8.79 19.75
N GLY A 262 5.11 9.78 19.86
CA GLY A 262 4.21 10.22 18.79
C GLY A 262 4.66 11.49 18.07
N SER A 263 5.79 12.09 18.46
CA SER A 263 6.29 13.33 17.87
C SER A 263 6.85 13.09 16.46
N THR A 264 6.62 14.05 15.58
CA THR A 264 7.18 14.09 14.22
C THR A 264 8.05 15.32 13.99
N HIS A 265 8.47 15.99 15.07
CA HIS A 265 9.22 17.24 15.02
C HIS A 265 10.44 17.17 15.95
N ASN A 266 11.45 17.98 15.65
CA ASN A 266 12.61 18.19 16.50
C ASN A 266 12.19 18.71 17.88
N ASN A 267 12.33 17.90 18.92
CA ASN A 267 11.96 18.28 20.28
C ASN A 267 12.67 17.44 21.34
N LEU A 268 12.75 17.96 22.57
CA LEU A 268 13.34 17.29 23.71
C LEU A 268 12.33 17.17 24.85
N PHE A 269 11.95 15.94 25.18
CA PHE A 269 10.94 15.63 26.19
C PHE A 269 11.59 15.11 27.46
N THR A 270 11.53 15.89 28.54
CA THR A 270 11.98 15.42 29.86
C THR A 270 10.91 14.53 30.47
N CYS A 271 11.19 13.23 30.53
CA CYS A 271 10.24 12.21 31.02
C CYS A 271 10.44 11.88 32.50
N TRP A 272 11.65 12.05 33.01
CA TRP A 272 11.95 11.84 34.41
C TRP A 272 13.14 12.66 34.86
N THR A 273 13.11 13.11 36.11
CA THR A 273 14.23 13.72 36.82
C THR A 273 14.28 13.16 38.23
N LYS A 274 15.48 12.94 38.74
CA LYS A 274 15.69 12.48 40.11
C LYS A 274 15.30 13.63 41.05
N LYS A 275 14.30 13.42 41.89
CA LYS A 275 13.95 14.39 42.93
C LYS A 275 15.03 14.37 44.01
N THR A 276 15.82 15.42 44.10
CA THR A 276 16.64 15.75 45.26
C THR A 276 15.69 16.23 46.37
N TYR A 277 15.49 15.41 47.40
CA TYR A 277 14.83 15.81 48.65
C TYR A 277 15.87 16.19 49.70
#